data_AF-A0A819U3W0-F1
#
_entry.id   AF-A0A819U3W0-F1
#
_cell.length_a   1.000
_cell.length_b   1.000
_cell.length_c   1.000
_cell.angle_alpha   90.00
_cell.angle_beta   90.00
_cell.angle_gamma   90.00
#
_symmetry.space_group_name_H-M   'P 1'
#
loop_
_entity.id
_entity.type
_entity.pdbx_description
1 polymer ?
#
loop_
_entity_poly.entity_id
_entity_poly.type
_entity_poly.pdbx_seq_one_letter_code
_entity_poly.pdbx_strand_id
1 'polypeptide(L)'
;MHNILRLEKYAHEQLKQRRHSAIIFFDIKVAFDSVWFDGIICKVRDLRLPQYLIRFVISFLDHRTAAIELQNALSKSFNLKSGTPQDSRLPPLLYIIYTTDSSNAIQKHTDTEYDLFVDNTTLWSSSNRITNLKDRLQTLVNDFQNWCKVWKLEIQQSKRN
;
A
#
# COMPACT_ATOMS: atom_id res chain seq x y z
N MET A 1 11.67 -11.29 3.66
CA MET A 1 12.06 -12.73 3.67
C MET A 1 10.88 -13.66 3.97
N HIS A 2 9.96 -13.30 4.87
CA HIS A 2 8.81 -14.16 5.23
C HIS A 2 7.84 -14.42 4.05
N ASN A 3 7.57 -13.42 3.20
CA ASN A 3 6.59 -13.53 2.11
C ASN A 3 7.05 -14.45 0.98
N ILE A 4 8.35 -14.45 0.68
CA ILE A 4 8.93 -15.34 -0.36
C ILE A 4 8.76 -16.80 0.05
N LEU A 5 8.97 -17.11 1.33
CA LEU A 5 8.78 -18.46 1.87
C LEU A 5 7.31 -18.88 1.84
N ARG A 6 6.37 -17.97 2.14
CA ARG A 6 4.93 -18.26 2.01
C ARG A 6 4.52 -18.49 0.56
N LEU A 7 5.00 -17.64 -0.35
CA LEU A 7 4.74 -17.76 -1.77
C LEU A 7 5.28 -19.08 -2.35
N GLU A 8 6.50 -19.47 -1.96
CA GLU A 8 7.11 -20.73 -2.36
C GLU A 8 6.29 -21.93 -1.88
N LYS A 9 5.89 -21.94 -0.60
CA LYS A 9 5.03 -22.99 -0.04
C LYS A 9 3.70 -23.07 -0.77
N TYR A 10 3.05 -21.93 -0.97
CA TYR A 10 1.80 -21.85 -1.71
C TYR A 10 1.95 -22.40 -3.13
N ALA A 11 2.95 -21.94 -3.87
CA ALA A 11 3.21 -22.40 -5.23
C ALA A 11 3.45 -23.92 -5.29
N HIS A 12 4.21 -24.45 -4.33
CA HIS A 12 4.49 -25.88 -4.23
C HIS A 12 3.23 -26.71 -3.97
N GLU A 13 2.33 -26.23 -3.10
CA GLU A 13 1.05 -26.89 -2.80
C GLU A 13 0.10 -26.88 -4.01
N GLN A 14 -0.03 -25.75 -4.70
CA GLN A 14 -0.92 -25.65 -5.86
C GLN A 14 -0.41 -26.48 -7.05
N LEU A 15 0.92 -26.58 -7.22
CA LEU A 15 1.54 -27.47 -8.22
C LEU A 15 1.22 -28.94 -7.96
N LYS A 16 1.29 -29.40 -6.70
CA LYS A 16 0.88 -30.77 -6.31
C LYS A 16 -0.57 -31.06 -6.67
N GLN A 17 -1.44 -30.07 -6.53
CA GLN A 17 -2.87 -30.18 -6.82
C GLN A 17 -3.22 -29.96 -8.32
N ARG A 18 -2.22 -29.74 -9.19
CA ARG A 18 -2.40 -29.44 -10.63
C ARG A 18 -3.36 -28.27 -10.90
N ARG A 19 -3.35 -27.25 -10.03
CA ARG A 19 -4.20 -26.05 -10.18
C ARG A 19 -3.50 -24.98 -11.00
N HIS A 20 -4.27 -24.21 -11.75
CA HIS A 20 -3.77 -23.00 -12.38
C HIS A 20 -3.52 -21.96 -11.29
N SER A 21 -2.37 -21.32 -11.31
CA SER A 21 -1.98 -20.32 -10.31
C SER A 21 -1.43 -19.07 -11.00
N ALA A 22 -1.67 -17.91 -10.41
CA ALA A 22 -1.15 -16.64 -10.89
C ALA A 22 -0.80 -15.73 -9.72
N ILE A 23 0.17 -14.85 -9.96
CA ILE A 23 0.71 -13.90 -8.99
C ILE A 23 0.74 -12.52 -9.66
N ILE A 24 0.38 -11.48 -8.93
CA ILE A 24 0.38 -10.08 -9.35
C ILE A 24 1.20 -9.30 -8.33
N PHE A 25 2.20 -8.58 -8.83
CA PHE A 25 3.01 -7.66 -8.04
C PHE A 25 2.54 -6.23 -8.31
N PHE A 26 2.26 -5.49 -7.24
CA PHE A 26 1.97 -4.07 -7.30
C PHE A 26 3.16 -3.29 -6.76
N ASP A 27 3.61 -2.35 -7.57
CA ASP A 27 4.59 -1.36 -7.18
C ASP A 27 3.83 -0.06 -6.84
N ILE A 28 3.96 0.43 -5.61
CA ILE A 28 3.33 1.68 -5.17
C ILE A 28 4.39 2.77 -5.27
N LYS A 29 4.11 3.79 -6.08
CA LYS A 29 5.05 4.86 -6.36
C LYS A 29 5.32 5.66 -5.08
N VAL A 30 6.60 5.76 -4.71
CA VAL A 30 7.14 6.62 -3.64
C VAL A 30 6.27 6.63 -2.37
N ALA A 31 6.13 5.44 -1.79
CA ALA A 31 5.30 5.10 -0.62
C ALA A 31 5.22 6.17 0.48
N PHE A 32 6.34 6.83 0.83
CA PHE A 32 6.39 7.82 1.92
C PHE A 32 6.00 9.24 1.52
N ASP A 33 6.24 9.64 0.27
CA ASP A 33 5.88 10.99 -0.24
C ASP A 33 4.40 11.08 -0.61
N SER A 34 3.76 9.92 -0.82
CA SER A 34 2.36 9.78 -1.21
C SER A 34 1.38 9.65 -0.03
N VAL A 35 1.86 9.58 1.22
CA VAL A 35 0.97 9.48 2.39
C VAL A 35 0.14 10.76 2.52
N TRP A 36 -1.18 10.63 2.38
CA TRP A 36 -2.12 11.72 2.55
C TRP A 36 -2.37 12.00 4.03
N PHE A 37 -2.13 13.24 4.46
CA PHE A 37 -2.16 13.63 5.88
C PHE A 37 -3.51 13.40 6.55
N ASP A 38 -4.61 13.84 5.94
CA ASP A 38 -5.94 13.62 6.53
C ASP A 38 -6.24 12.12 6.61
N GLY A 39 -5.83 11.35 5.60
CA GLY A 39 -6.02 9.90 5.56
C GLY A 39 -5.33 9.19 6.72
N ILE A 40 -4.06 9.53 7.00
CA ILE A 40 -3.34 8.89 8.10
C ILE A 40 -3.84 9.35 9.47
N ILE A 41 -4.29 10.61 9.59
CA ILE A 41 -4.93 11.09 10.82
C ILE A 41 -6.22 10.31 11.11
N CYS A 42 -7.03 10.02 10.10
CA CYS A 42 -8.21 9.17 10.23
C CYS A 42 -7.81 7.77 10.74
N LYS A 43 -6.87 7.09 10.08
CA LYS A 43 -6.43 5.74 10.47
C LYS A 43 -5.85 5.70 11.89
N VAL A 44 -5.04 6.69 12.27
CA VAL A 44 -4.41 6.75 13.59
C VAL A 44 -5.45 6.98 14.70
N ARG A 45 -6.55 7.69 14.42
CA ARG A 45 -7.68 7.81 15.34
C ARG A 45 -8.41 6.48 15.52
N ASP A 46 -8.51 5.67 14.47
CA ASP A 46 -9.18 4.36 14.52
C ASP A 46 -8.39 3.29 15.28
N LEU A 47 -7.06 3.45 15.41
CA LEU A 47 -6.18 2.51 16.13
C LEU A 47 -6.36 2.47 17.66
N ARG A 48 -7.26 3.29 18.22
CA ARG A 48 -7.50 3.41 19.69
C ARG A 48 -6.21 3.62 20.49
N LEU A 49 -5.24 4.32 19.90
CA LEU A 49 -3.98 4.68 20.57
C LEU A 49 -4.22 5.74 21.64
N PRO A 50 -3.34 5.83 22.66
CA PRO A 50 -3.37 6.95 23.60
C PRO A 50 -3.36 8.31 22.90
N GLN A 51 -4.18 9.24 23.39
CA GLN A 51 -4.38 10.55 22.77
C GLN A 51 -3.08 11.35 22.57
N TYR A 52 -2.09 11.17 23.44
CA TYR A 52 -0.79 11.84 23.31
C TYR A 52 0.00 11.36 22.08
N LEU A 53 -0.09 10.07 21.71
CA LEU A 53 0.55 9.54 20.49
C LEU A 53 -0.15 10.06 19.24
N ILE A 54 -1.49 10.14 19.27
CA ILE A 54 -2.27 10.72 18.15
C ILE A 54 -1.88 12.18 17.94
N ARG A 55 -1.78 12.97 19.02
CA ARG A 55 -1.33 14.37 18.97
C ARG A 55 0.11 14.50 18.46
N PHE A 56 0.99 13.60 18.87
CA PHE A 56 2.37 13.56 18.38
C PHE A 56 2.42 13.32 16.86
N VAL A 57 1.69 12.32 16.36
CA VAL A 57 1.64 12.04 14.91
C VAL A 57 1.04 13.21 14.13
N ILE A 58 -0.03 13.83 14.63
CA ILE A 58 -0.62 15.03 14.02
C ILE A 58 0.42 16.15 13.98
N SER A 59 1.05 16.49 15.11
CA SER A 59 2.07 17.54 15.19
C SER A 59 3.28 17.27 14.32
N PHE A 60 3.63 16.00 14.09
CA PHE A 60 4.73 15.59 13.23
C PHE A 60 4.42 15.81 11.74
N LEU A 61 3.15 15.75 11.35
CA LEU A 61 2.70 15.92 9.97
C LEU A 61 2.22 17.35 9.65
N ASP A 62 1.83 18.11 10.66
CA ASP A 62 1.19 19.42 10.54
C ASP A 62 2.19 20.57 10.26
N HIS A 63 1.70 21.68 9.69
CA HIS A 63 2.45 22.93 9.43
C HIS A 63 3.74 22.81 8.61
N ARG A 64 3.87 21.79 7.76
CA ARG A 64 5.06 21.65 6.92
C ARG A 64 4.94 22.52 5.67
N THR A 65 5.94 23.35 5.42
CA THR A 65 6.02 24.19 4.23
C THR A 65 7.23 23.84 3.37
N ALA A 66 7.13 24.12 2.08
CA ALA A 66 8.21 23.98 1.12
C ALA A 66 8.30 25.24 0.24
N ALA A 67 9.46 25.45 -0.36
CA ALA A 67 9.70 26.44 -1.40
C ALA A 67 10.57 25.80 -2.49
N ILE A 68 10.41 26.24 -3.73
CA ILE A 68 11.18 25.76 -4.88
C ILE A 68 12.22 26.82 -5.21
N GLU A 69 13.49 26.43 -5.29
CA GLU A 69 14.56 27.29 -5.79
C GLU A 69 14.91 26.87 -7.22
N LEU A 70 14.85 27.82 -8.17
CA LEU A 70 15.25 27.61 -9.55
C LEU A 70 16.14 28.77 -9.99
N GLN A 71 17.38 28.48 -10.39
CA GLN A 71 18.34 29.48 -10.90
C GLN A 71 18.42 30.74 -10.02
N ASN A 72 18.61 30.55 -8.70
CA ASN A 72 18.68 31.60 -7.66
C ASN A 72 17.38 32.38 -7.41
N ALA A 73 16.25 31.94 -7.95
CA ALA A 73 14.93 32.47 -7.62
C ALA A 73 14.20 31.50 -6.68
N LEU A 74 13.86 31.97 -5.48
CA LEU A 74 13.07 31.22 -4.49
C LEU A 74 11.58 31.51 -4.68
N SER A 75 10.75 30.46 -4.76
CA SER A 75 9.30 30.61 -4.75
C SER A 75 8.78 31.11 -3.40
N LYS A 76 7.54 31.60 -3.38
CA LYS A 76 6.81 31.74 -2.10
C LYS A 76 6.68 30.37 -1.44
N SER A 77 6.72 30.37 -0.11
CA SER A 77 6.47 29.19 0.70
C SER A 77 5.02 28.71 0.52
N PHE A 78 4.84 27.40 0.41
CA PHE A 78 3.52 26.77 0.32
C PHE A 78 3.43 25.57 1.27
N ASN A 79 2.21 25.27 1.73
CA ASN A 79 1.95 24.15 2.62
C ASN A 79 2.04 22.81 1.89
N LEU A 80 2.74 21.85 2.48
CA LEU A 80 2.74 20.46 2.04
C LEU A 80 1.45 19.76 2.48
N LYS A 81 0.88 18.95 1.59
CA LYS A 81 -0.35 18.17 1.84
C LYS A 81 -0.11 16.67 1.91
N SER A 82 1.11 16.24 1.63
CA SER A 82 1.55 14.85 1.62
C SER A 82 3.06 14.78 1.89
N GLY A 83 3.53 13.56 2.17
CA GLY A 83 4.93 13.24 2.36
C GLY A 83 5.44 13.38 3.79
N THR A 84 6.61 12.85 4.10
CA THR A 84 7.17 12.87 5.47
C THR A 84 8.55 13.53 5.51
N PRO A 85 9.08 13.93 6.68
CA PRO A 85 10.44 14.46 6.75
C PRO A 85 11.45 13.35 6.41
N GLN A 86 12.31 13.56 5.40
CA GLN A 86 13.26 12.56 4.90
C GLN A 86 14.28 12.11 5.97
N ASP A 87 14.48 12.93 6.98
CA ASP A 87 15.49 12.86 8.03
C ASP A 87 14.94 12.26 9.35
N SER A 88 13.79 11.58 9.29
CA SER A 88 13.13 10.97 10.44
C SER A 88 12.97 9.45 10.28
N ARG A 89 12.94 8.70 11.39
CA ARG A 89 12.69 7.24 11.41
C ARG A 89 11.21 6.85 11.48
N LEU A 90 10.32 7.84 11.60
CA LEU A 90 8.87 7.69 11.67
C LEU A 90 8.16 7.31 10.35
N PRO A 91 8.65 7.66 9.14
CA PRO A 91 7.96 7.37 7.89
C PRO A 91 7.65 5.88 7.69
N PRO A 92 8.60 4.93 7.90
CA PRO A 92 8.33 3.49 7.81
C PRO A 92 7.15 3.06 8.69
N LEU A 93 7.11 3.51 9.95
CA LEU A 93 6.05 3.17 10.89
C LEU A 93 4.69 3.74 10.43
N LEU A 94 4.68 4.99 9.99
CA LEU A 94 3.48 5.66 9.50
C LEU A 94 2.92 4.97 8.25
N TYR A 95 3.78 4.51 7.35
CA TYR A 95 3.36 3.79 6.15
C TYR A 95 2.84 2.38 6.47
N ILE A 96 3.42 1.67 7.45
CA ILE A 96 2.85 0.41 7.97
C ILE A 96 1.42 0.67 8.47
N ILE A 97 1.23 1.67 9.33
CA ILE A 97 -0.09 2.06 9.84
C ILE A 97 -1.04 2.41 8.69
N TYR A 98 -0.54 3.13 7.68
CA TYR A 98 -1.34 3.57 6.54
C TYR A 98 -1.85 2.42 5.68
N THR A 99 -1.06 1.34 5.56
CA THR A 99 -1.34 0.22 4.65
C THR A 99 -1.91 -1.02 5.34
N THR A 100 -1.96 -1.05 6.68
CA THR A 100 -2.37 -2.25 7.45
C THR A 100 -3.79 -2.74 7.10
N ASP A 101 -4.71 -1.83 6.79
CA ASP A 101 -6.10 -2.14 6.44
C ASP A 101 -6.33 -2.50 4.96
N SER A 102 -5.29 -2.46 4.12
CA SER A 102 -5.38 -2.88 2.71
C SER A 102 -5.94 -4.29 2.58
N SER A 103 -5.65 -5.16 3.55
CA SER A 103 -6.14 -6.55 3.63
C SER A 103 -7.65 -6.67 3.82
N ASN A 104 -8.31 -5.65 4.36
CA ASN A 104 -9.75 -5.64 4.56
C ASN A 104 -10.51 -5.23 3.30
N ALA A 105 -9.84 -4.54 2.37
CA ALA A 105 -10.45 -4.06 1.15
C ALA A 105 -10.54 -5.13 0.06
N ILE A 106 -9.84 -6.24 0.22
CA ILE A 106 -9.79 -7.33 -0.75
C ILE A 106 -10.82 -8.39 -0.39
N GLN A 107 -11.69 -8.74 -1.34
CA GLN A 107 -12.71 -9.77 -1.10
C GLN A 107 -12.06 -11.15 -0.85
N LYS A 108 -12.33 -11.73 0.32
CA LYS A 108 -11.86 -13.08 0.67
C LYS A 108 -12.67 -14.12 -0.11
N HIS A 109 -12.01 -14.85 -1.00
CA HIS A 109 -12.55 -16.06 -1.59
C HIS A 109 -11.92 -17.29 -0.91
N THR A 110 -12.68 -18.37 -0.76
CA THR A 110 -12.25 -19.62 -0.11
C THR A 110 -11.01 -20.29 -0.71
N ASP A 111 -10.63 -19.93 -1.94
CA ASP A 111 -9.44 -20.42 -2.65
C ASP A 111 -8.36 -19.33 -2.88
N THR A 112 -8.54 -18.14 -2.31
CA THR A 112 -7.60 -17.02 -2.52
C THR A 112 -6.84 -16.78 -1.23
N GLU A 113 -5.55 -17.10 -1.25
CA GLU A 113 -4.60 -16.62 -0.25
C GLU A 113 -3.91 -15.37 -0.78
N TYR A 114 -3.70 -14.38 0.08
CA TYR A 114 -2.97 -13.16 -0.27
C TYR A 114 -2.04 -12.78 0.87
N ASP A 115 -0.97 -12.06 0.55
CA ASP A 115 -0.05 -11.53 1.54
C ASP A 115 0.29 -10.08 1.19
N LEU A 116 -0.19 -9.18 2.03
CA LEU A 116 0.00 -7.75 1.87
C LEU A 116 1.12 -7.36 2.80
N PHE A 117 2.25 -7.02 2.20
CA PHE A 117 3.40 -6.53 2.93
C PHE A 117 3.76 -5.15 2.44
N VAL A 118 4.22 -4.37 3.39
CA VAL A 118 4.61 -2.99 3.22
C VAL A 118 5.75 -2.93 2.18
N ASP A 119 5.58 -2.04 1.21
CA ASP A 119 6.43 -1.75 0.02
C ASP A 119 6.33 -2.71 -1.18
N ASN A 120 5.83 -3.95 -1.03
CA ASN A 120 5.63 -4.88 -2.15
C ASN A 120 4.32 -5.65 -1.97
N THR A 121 3.23 -5.05 -2.44
CA THR A 121 1.92 -5.71 -2.40
C THR A 121 1.91 -6.84 -3.43
N THR A 122 1.81 -8.09 -2.96
CA THR A 122 1.74 -9.27 -3.83
C THR A 122 0.41 -9.98 -3.62
N LEU A 123 -0.37 -10.10 -4.69
CA LEU A 123 -1.61 -10.88 -4.68
C LEU A 123 -1.39 -12.16 -5.46
N TRP A 124 -1.85 -13.29 -4.94
CA TRP A 124 -1.83 -14.54 -5.67
C TRP A 124 -3.17 -15.25 -5.55
N SER A 125 -3.49 -16.11 -6.52
CA SER A 125 -4.70 -16.91 -6.49
C SER A 125 -4.50 -18.17 -7.30
N SER A 126 -5.29 -19.21 -7.01
CA SER A 126 -5.31 -20.45 -7.77
C SER A 126 -6.73 -20.92 -8.03
N SER A 127 -6.88 -21.70 -9.10
CA SER A 127 -8.16 -22.31 -9.45
C SER A 127 -7.97 -23.54 -10.32
N ASN A 128 -8.95 -24.44 -10.30
CA ASN A 128 -9.01 -25.60 -11.19
C ASN A 128 -9.41 -25.19 -12.62
N ARG A 129 -9.96 -23.98 -12.80
CA ARG A 129 -10.39 -23.46 -14.10
C ARG A 129 -9.73 -22.10 -14.35
N ILE A 130 -9.14 -21.94 -15.53
CA ILE A 130 -8.45 -20.69 -15.90
C ILE A 130 -9.41 -19.49 -15.98
N THR A 131 -10.68 -19.72 -16.35
CA THR A 131 -11.72 -18.67 -16.38
C THR A 131 -11.97 -18.11 -14.99
N ASN A 132 -12.17 -18.99 -14.01
CA ASN A 132 -12.40 -18.60 -12.62
C ASN A 132 -11.17 -17.90 -12.03
N LEU A 133 -9.97 -18.35 -12.39
CA LEU A 133 -8.73 -17.68 -12.01
C LEU A 133 -8.68 -16.25 -12.56
N LYS A 134 -8.98 -16.06 -13.85
CA LYS A 134 -9.00 -14.74 -14.49
C LYS A 134 -10.01 -13.80 -13.82
N ASP A 135 -11.24 -14.26 -13.61
CA ASP A 135 -12.29 -13.44 -13.01
C ASP A 135 -11.93 -13.04 -11.57
N ARG A 136 -11.42 -14.00 -10.78
CA ARG A 136 -10.93 -13.75 -9.42
C ARG A 136 -9.81 -12.72 -9.41
N LEU A 137 -8.77 -12.89 -10.23
CA LEU A 137 -7.66 -11.94 -10.31
C LEU A 137 -8.14 -10.55 -10.69
N GLN A 138 -9.08 -10.44 -11.64
CA GLN A 138 -9.63 -9.15 -12.04
C GLN A 138 -10.36 -8.47 -10.88
N THR A 139 -11.16 -9.21 -10.10
CA THR A 139 -11.80 -8.69 -8.88
C THR A 139 -10.77 -8.22 -7.87
N LEU A 140 -9.75 -9.03 -7.57
CA LEU A 140 -8.68 -8.67 -6.62
C LEU A 140 -7.93 -7.40 -7.05
N VAL A 141 -7.62 -7.26 -8.34
CA VAL A 141 -6.99 -6.06 -8.90
C VAL A 141 -7.92 -4.85 -8.76
N ASN A 142 -9.20 -5.00 -9.07
CA ASN A 142 -10.17 -3.90 -8.98
C ASN A 142 -10.35 -3.43 -7.54
N ASP A 143 -10.47 -4.35 -6.59
CA ASP A 143 -10.58 -4.08 -5.16
C ASP A 143 -9.37 -3.30 -4.65
N PHE A 144 -8.17 -3.79 -4.96
CA PHE A 144 -6.93 -3.14 -4.57
C PHE A 144 -6.77 -1.75 -5.20
N GLN A 145 -7.09 -1.60 -6.49
CA GLN A 145 -7.08 -0.31 -7.18
C GLN A 145 -8.07 0.67 -6.56
N ASN A 146 -9.26 0.21 -6.16
CA ASN A 146 -10.25 1.05 -5.49
C ASN A 146 -9.76 1.49 -4.12
N TRP A 147 -9.15 0.59 -3.33
CA TRP A 147 -8.52 0.94 -2.07
C TRP A 147 -7.42 1.99 -2.25
N CYS A 148 -6.53 1.81 -3.24
CA CYS A 148 -5.50 2.80 -3.56
C CYS A 148 -6.10 4.16 -3.92
N LYS A 149 -7.20 4.21 -4.69
CA LYS A 149 -7.89 5.46 -5.03
C LYS A 149 -8.47 6.16 -3.80
N VAL A 150 -9.14 5.43 -2.91
CA VAL A 150 -9.71 5.97 -1.66
C VAL A 150 -8.61 6.58 -0.79
N TRP A 151 -7.47 5.90 -0.71
CA TRP A 151 -6.32 6.34 0.09
C TRP A 151 -5.29 7.15 -0.69
N LYS A 152 -5.62 7.65 -1.88
CA LYS A 152 -4.77 8.52 -2.72
C LYS A 152 -3.34 7.98 -2.95
N LEU A 153 -3.21 6.65 -3.06
CA LEU A 153 -1.95 5.99 -3.40
C LEU A 153 -1.85 5.82 -4.91
N GLU A 154 -0.71 6.21 -5.47
CA GLU A 154 -0.41 6.00 -6.89
C GLU A 154 0.23 4.62 -7.08
N ILE A 155 -0.40 3.76 -7.89
CA ILE A 155 0.22 2.53 -8.37
C ILE A 155 1.17 2.91 -9.51
N GLN A 156 2.43 2.50 -9.40
CA GLN A 156 3.41 2.66 -10.45
C GLN A 156 3.00 1.78 -11.63
N GLN A 157 2.63 2.43 -12.73
CA GLN A 157 2.46 1.72 -13.99
C GLN A 157 3.87 1.36 -14.46
N SER A 158 4.22 0.08 -14.38
CA SER A 158 5.42 -0.43 -15.06
C SER A 158 5.34 0.02 -16.51
N LYS A 159 6.36 0.75 -17.00
CA LYS A 159 6.49 1.09 -18.43
C LYS A 159 6.29 -0.21 -19.21
N ARG A 160 5.15 -0.31 -19.91
CA ARG A 160 4.97 -1.33 -20.93
C ARG A 160 5.99 -1.01 -22.01
N ASN A 161 7.09 -1.77 -22.04
CA ASN A 161 7.88 -1.93 -23.25
C ASN A 161 7.19 -2.96 -24.14
#